data_AF-A0A1I2R823-F1
#
_entry.id   AF-A0A1I2R823-F1
#
_cell.length_a   1.000
_cell.length_b   1.000
_cell.length_c   1.000
_cell.angle_alpha   90.00
_cell.angle_beta   90.00
_cell.angle_gamma   90.00
#
_symmetry.space_group_name_H-M   'P 1'
#
loop_
_entity.id
_entity.type
_entity.pdbx_description
1 polymer ?
#
loop_
_entity_poly.entity_id
_entity_poly.type
_entity_poly.pdbx_seq_one_letter_code
_entity_poly.pdbx_strand_id
1 'polypeptide(L)'
;MEPTISIPITFRVFENLCRFLDGSTVSEEVAKVASKAITAWIEQQSAPPPEESLALLGGYQWKHLFLPEGTKLRVVVKRKTFHASVVGDHVVFNGQATSPASLVNQLASTKRNAWKHIWILLPGETRWQLAQSMRE
;
A
#
# COMPACT_ATOMS: atom_id res chain seq x y z
N MET A 1 32.65 -1.56 29.59
CA MET A 1 31.71 -0.43 29.78
C MET A 1 31.51 0.19 28.41
N GLU A 2 30.28 0.17 27.89
CA GLU A 2 29.98 0.86 26.64
C GLU A 2 29.99 2.38 26.88
N PRO A 3 30.49 3.18 25.93
CA PRO A 3 30.51 4.63 26.07
C PRO A 3 29.08 5.16 26.14
N THR A 4 28.74 5.87 27.22
CA THR A 4 27.42 6.52 27.37
C THR A 4 27.46 7.89 26.70
N ILE A 5 26.48 8.17 25.85
CA ILE A 5 26.31 9.46 25.17
C ILE A 5 25.02 10.12 25.71
N SER A 6 25.06 11.43 25.97
CA SER A 6 23.88 12.19 26.41
C SER A 6 23.14 12.77 25.22
N ILE A 7 21.86 12.44 25.08
CA ILE A 7 20.98 12.93 24.01
C ILE A 7 19.93 13.86 24.66
N PRO A 8 19.85 15.15 24.28
CA PRO A 8 18.82 16.03 24.81
C PRO A 8 17.45 15.63 24.24
N ILE A 9 16.48 15.41 25.13
CA ILE A 9 15.09 15.13 24.79
C ILE A 9 14.17 16.10 25.53
N THR A 10 12.95 16.29 25.02
CA THR A 10 11.98 17.14 25.71
C THR A 10 11.52 16.50 27.02
N PHE A 11 11.27 17.35 28.03
CA PHE A 11 10.83 16.89 29.35
C PHE A 11 9.54 16.04 29.28
N ARG A 12 8.62 16.36 28.36
CA ARG A 12 7.39 15.57 28.15
C ARG A 12 7.65 14.14 27.71
N VAL A 13 8.64 13.92 26.84
CA VAL A 13 8.99 12.58 26.37
C VAL A 13 9.60 11.76 27.50
N PHE A 14 10.48 12.38 28.28
CA PHE A 14 11.04 11.77 29.48
C PHE A 14 9.95 11.39 30.50
N GLU A 15 9.05 12.32 30.82
CA GLU A 15 7.95 12.08 31.76
C GLU A 15 7.03 10.93 31.29
N ASN A 16 6.68 10.91 30.00
CA ASN A 16 5.88 9.83 29.44
C ASN A 16 6.58 8.47 29.50
N LEU A 17 7.90 8.45 29.28
CA LEU A 17 8.70 7.23 29.38
C LEU A 17 8.77 6.74 30.83
N CYS A 18 8.98 7.64 31.79
CA CYS A 18 8.94 7.28 33.21
C CYS A 18 7.57 6.73 33.62
N ARG A 19 6.47 7.39 33.21
CA ARG A 19 5.11 6.92 33.48
C ARG A 19 4.82 5.54 32.87
N PHE A 20 5.37 5.26 31.70
CA PHE A 20 5.26 3.95 31.07
C PHE A 20 5.98 2.84 31.87
N LEU A 21 7.00 3.19 32.64
CA LEU A 21 7.84 2.28 33.41
C LEU A 21 7.42 2.15 34.89
N ASP A 22 6.35 2.82 35.33
CA ASP A 22 5.93 2.93 36.74
C ASP A 22 5.70 1.56 37.43
N GLY A 23 6.79 1.02 37.96
CA GLY A 23 6.92 -0.25 38.69
C GLY A 23 8.37 -0.64 39.00
N SER A 24 9.35 -0.19 38.20
CA SER A 24 10.77 -0.29 38.53
C SER A 24 11.50 0.99 38.11
N THR A 25 11.83 1.83 39.09
CA THR A 25 12.52 3.11 38.86
C THR A 25 13.98 3.00 39.26
N VAL A 26 14.81 2.48 38.36
CA VAL A 26 16.26 2.72 38.37
C VAL A 26 16.66 3.43 37.06
N SER A 27 17.48 4.48 37.16
CA SER A 27 17.98 5.27 36.01
C SER A 27 18.57 4.39 34.88
N GLU A 28 19.19 3.27 35.25
CA GLU A 28 19.77 2.30 34.32
C GLU A 28 18.72 1.55 33.49
N GLU A 29 17.50 1.35 34.01
CA GLU A 29 16.39 0.75 33.26
C GLU A 29 15.82 1.72 32.24
N VAL A 30 15.70 3.00 32.58
CA VAL A 30 15.22 4.05 31.66
C VAL A 30 16.16 4.17 30.46
N ALA A 31 17.48 4.19 30.70
CA ALA A 31 18.47 4.24 29.64
C ALA A 31 18.41 2.99 28.73
N LYS A 32 18.27 1.79 29.31
CA LYS A 32 18.12 0.54 28.54
C LYS A 32 16.86 0.54 27.67
N VAL A 33 15.74 1.03 28.20
CA VAL A 33 14.48 1.12 27.46
C VAL A 33 14.59 2.16 26.34
N ALA A 34 15.21 3.31 26.60
CA ALA A 34 15.47 4.32 25.59
C ALA A 34 16.35 3.77 24.45
N SER A 35 17.47 3.12 24.78
CA SER A 35 18.33 2.47 23.78
C SER A 35 17.56 1.43 22.98
N LYS A 36 16.77 0.56 23.64
CA LYS A 36 15.94 -0.44 22.95
C LYS A 36 14.91 0.20 22.03
N ALA A 37 14.24 1.28 22.46
CA ALA A 37 13.27 1.99 21.65
C ALA A 37 13.92 2.66 20.43
N ILE A 38 15.11 3.25 20.60
CA ILE A 38 15.87 3.84 19.49
C ILE A 38 16.33 2.76 18.52
N THR A 39 16.87 1.63 19.00
CA THR A 39 17.24 0.49 18.15
C THR A 39 16.05 -0.03 17.37
N ALA A 40 14.90 -0.27 18.03
CA ALA A 40 13.69 -0.72 17.35
C ALA A 40 13.18 0.29 16.32
N TRP A 41 13.28 1.59 16.62
CA TRP A 41 12.93 2.63 15.65
C TRP A 41 13.89 2.64 14.45
N ILE A 42 15.20 2.49 14.66
CA ILE A 42 16.19 2.40 13.57
C ILE A 42 15.94 1.14 12.73
N GLU A 43 15.69 0.01 13.36
CA GLU A 43 15.35 -1.25 12.68
C GLU A 43 14.06 -1.11 11.86
N GLN A 44 13.04 -0.42 12.38
CA GLN A 44 11.82 -0.13 11.64
C GLN A 44 12.06 0.74 10.41
N GLN A 45 12.98 1.71 10.48
CA GLN A 45 13.32 2.59 9.35
C GLN A 45 14.29 1.93 8.35
N SER A 46 15.12 1.00 8.83
CA SER A 46 16.13 0.30 8.04
C SER A 46 15.63 -1.03 7.49
N ALA A 47 14.51 -1.53 8.03
CA ALA A 47 13.81 -2.68 7.48
C ALA A 47 13.45 -2.33 6.02
N PRO A 48 13.79 -3.21 5.06
CA PRO A 48 13.24 -3.06 3.72
C PRO A 48 11.72 -2.95 3.86
N PRO A 49 11.09 -2.02 3.13
CA PRO A 49 9.66 -1.87 3.25
C PRO A 49 9.04 -3.25 2.97
N PRO A 50 8.02 -3.66 3.76
CA PRO A 50 7.46 -5.02 3.68
C PRO A 50 7.25 -5.39 2.22
N GLU A 51 7.49 -6.62 1.78
CA GLU A 51 7.47 -7.03 0.35
C GLU A 51 6.24 -6.52 -0.43
N GLU A 52 5.11 -6.26 0.25
CA GLU A 52 3.95 -5.51 -0.27
C GLU A 52 4.28 -4.13 -0.89
N SER A 53 5.37 -3.50 -0.48
CA SER A 53 5.87 -2.21 -0.95
C SER A 53 6.82 -2.35 -2.14
N LEU A 54 7.40 -3.54 -2.36
CA LEU A 54 8.05 -3.87 -3.63
C LEU A 54 7.02 -4.28 -4.68
N ALA A 55 5.88 -4.86 -4.26
CA ALA A 55 4.70 -4.96 -5.13
C ALA A 55 4.20 -3.58 -5.58
N LEU A 56 4.39 -2.51 -4.79
CA LEU A 56 4.10 -1.13 -5.24
C LEU A 56 5.01 -0.62 -6.38
N LEU A 57 6.09 -1.32 -6.75
CA LEU A 57 6.88 -0.98 -7.93
C LEU A 57 6.33 -1.63 -9.22
N GLY A 58 5.52 -2.68 -9.09
CA GLY A 58 4.84 -3.34 -10.19
C GLY A 58 3.55 -2.62 -10.57
N GLY A 59 3.17 -2.69 -11.85
CA GLY A 59 1.89 -2.13 -12.25
C GLY A 59 1.61 -2.18 -13.74
N TYR A 60 0.35 -1.99 -14.10
CA TYR A 60 -0.10 -2.03 -15.47
C TYR A 60 -0.16 -0.61 -16.06
N GLN A 61 0.68 -0.33 -17.06
CA GLN A 61 0.61 0.91 -17.82
C GLN A 61 -0.53 0.85 -18.86
N TRP A 62 -1.64 1.52 -18.59
CA TRP A 62 -2.75 1.67 -19.54
C TRP A 62 -2.65 2.99 -20.32
N LYS A 63 -1.87 2.98 -21.39
CA LYS A 63 -1.56 4.18 -22.20
C LYS A 63 -0.89 5.27 -21.35
N HIS A 64 -1.62 6.29 -20.90
CA HIS A 64 -1.11 7.35 -20.03
C HIS A 64 -1.49 7.12 -18.55
N LEU A 65 -2.41 6.20 -18.25
CA LEU A 65 -2.84 5.90 -16.89
C LEU A 65 -2.03 4.73 -16.34
N PHE A 66 -1.23 4.97 -15.31
CA PHE A 66 -0.56 3.90 -14.56
C PHE A 66 -1.51 3.31 -13.51
N LEU A 67 -1.62 1.98 -13.47
CA LEU A 67 -2.39 1.25 -12.47
C LEU A 67 -1.42 0.46 -11.58
N PRO A 68 -1.20 0.87 -10.32
CA PRO A 68 -0.33 0.14 -9.40
C PRO A 68 -0.81 -1.30 -9.20
N GLU A 69 0.12 -2.21 -8.88
CA GLU A 69 -0.22 -3.57 -8.46
C GLU A 69 -1.26 -3.57 -7.33
N GLY A 70 -2.17 -4.54 -7.35
CA GLY A 70 -3.30 -4.60 -6.43
C GLY A 70 -4.49 -3.73 -6.83
N THR A 71 -4.37 -2.89 -7.87
CA THR A 71 -5.51 -2.16 -8.43
C THR A 71 -6.59 -3.14 -8.86
N LYS A 72 -7.83 -2.92 -8.42
CA LYS A 72 -8.99 -3.74 -8.81
C LYS A 72 -9.75 -3.05 -9.94
N LEU A 73 -10.08 -3.83 -10.96
CA LEU A 73 -10.90 -3.42 -12.09
C LEU A 73 -12.28 -4.07 -11.96
N ARG A 74 -13.34 -3.31 -12.25
CA ARG A 74 -14.71 -3.79 -12.25
C ARG A 74 -15.40 -3.42 -13.54
N VAL A 75 -16.00 -4.41 -14.19
CA VAL A 75 -16.76 -4.23 -15.43
C VAL A 75 -18.20 -4.66 -15.20
N VAL A 76 -19.15 -3.81 -15.58
CA VAL A 76 -20.58 -4.11 -15.48
C VAL A 76 -21.15 -4.29 -16.90
N VAL A 77 -21.59 -5.50 -17.22
CA VAL A 77 -22.13 -5.86 -18.53
C VAL A 77 -23.37 -6.73 -18.35
N LYS A 78 -24.48 -6.40 -19.05
CA LYS A 78 -25.74 -7.19 -19.02
C LYS A 78 -26.20 -7.52 -17.59
N ARG A 79 -26.13 -6.53 -16.68
CA ARG A 79 -26.46 -6.65 -15.23
C ARG A 79 -25.57 -7.63 -14.43
N LYS A 80 -24.47 -8.11 -15.00
CA LYS A 80 -23.44 -8.89 -14.31
C LYS A 80 -22.22 -8.02 -14.04
N THR A 81 -21.63 -8.23 -12.87
CA THR A 81 -20.41 -7.54 -12.44
C THR A 81 -19.25 -8.52 -12.46
N PHE A 82 -18.18 -8.12 -13.12
CA PHE A 82 -16.95 -8.90 -13.25
C PHE A 82 -15.80 -8.12 -12.63
N HIS A 83 -14.88 -8.84 -11.99
CA HIS A 83 -13.72 -8.26 -11.32
C HIS A 83 -12.44 -8.82 -11.92
N ALA A 84 -11.46 -7.95 -12.12
CA ALA A 84 -10.09 -8.26 -12.49
C ALA A 84 -9.15 -7.50 -11.55
N SER A 85 -7.89 -7.88 -11.50
CA SER A 85 -6.87 -7.22 -10.66
C SER A 85 -5.58 -7.03 -11.43
N VAL A 86 -4.83 -5.98 -11.10
CA VAL A 86 -3.45 -5.83 -11.55
C VAL A 86 -2.56 -6.69 -10.66
N VAL A 87 -1.79 -7.59 -11.28
CA VAL A 87 -0.80 -8.47 -10.64
C VAL A 87 0.49 -8.33 -11.43
N GLY A 88 1.56 -7.88 -10.78
CA GLY A 88 2.74 -7.33 -11.45
C GLY A 88 2.36 -6.35 -12.56
N ASP A 89 2.81 -6.64 -13.79
CA ASP A 89 2.62 -5.76 -14.95
C ASP A 89 1.41 -6.15 -15.84
N HIS A 90 0.49 -6.95 -15.31
CA HIS A 90 -0.63 -7.50 -16.07
C HIS A 90 -1.97 -7.29 -15.38
N VAL A 91 -3.00 -7.00 -16.18
CA VAL A 91 -4.40 -7.15 -15.73
C VAL A 91 -4.75 -8.63 -15.81
N VAL A 92 -5.11 -9.23 -14.68
CA VAL A 92 -5.49 -10.64 -14.57
C VAL A 92 -6.98 -10.77 -14.37
N PHE A 93 -7.63 -11.55 -15.23
CA PHE A 93 -9.04 -11.92 -15.15
C PHE A 93 -9.19 -13.43 -15.24
N ASN A 94 -9.86 -14.07 -14.26
CA ASN A 94 -9.98 -15.52 -14.17
C ASN A 94 -8.63 -16.28 -14.29
N GLY A 95 -7.57 -15.73 -13.68
CA GLY A 95 -6.23 -16.33 -13.73
C GLY A 95 -5.50 -16.20 -15.07
N GLN A 96 -6.04 -15.43 -16.02
CA GLN A 96 -5.42 -15.18 -17.32
C GLN A 96 -5.07 -13.71 -17.48
N ALA A 97 -3.87 -13.44 -18.01
CA ALA A 97 -3.47 -12.09 -18.37
C ALA A 97 -4.32 -11.57 -19.53
N THR A 98 -4.82 -10.35 -19.41
CA THR A 98 -5.69 -9.71 -20.39
C THR A 98 -5.37 -8.21 -20.48
N SER A 99 -5.96 -7.54 -21.47
CA SER A 99 -5.92 -6.08 -21.56
C SER A 99 -7.30 -5.51 -21.21
N PRO A 100 -7.39 -4.24 -20.77
CA PRO A 100 -8.66 -3.57 -20.52
C PRO A 100 -9.65 -3.66 -21.70
N ALA A 101 -9.16 -3.52 -22.93
CA ALA A 101 -9.99 -3.65 -24.12
C ALA A 101 -10.47 -5.09 -24.35
N SER A 102 -9.57 -6.07 -24.21
CA SER A 102 -9.91 -7.49 -24.34
C SER A 102 -10.94 -7.92 -23.29
N LEU A 103 -10.74 -7.50 -22.04
CA LEU A 103 -11.64 -7.75 -20.91
C LEU A 103 -13.07 -7.30 -21.22
N VAL A 104 -13.26 -6.03 -21.61
CA VAL A 104 -14.61 -5.52 -21.90
C VAL A 104 -15.20 -6.20 -23.14
N ASN A 105 -14.42 -6.43 -24.18
CA ASN A 105 -14.91 -7.04 -25.43
C ASN A 105 -15.32 -8.51 -25.22
N GLN A 106 -14.54 -9.27 -24.44
CA GLN A 106 -14.84 -10.65 -24.08
C GLN A 106 -16.15 -10.73 -23.29
N LEU A 107 -16.33 -9.84 -22.31
CA LEU A 107 -17.53 -9.81 -21.46
C LEU A 107 -18.78 -9.28 -22.21
N ALA A 108 -18.60 -8.32 -23.12
CA ALA A 108 -19.68 -7.69 -23.86
C ALA A 108 -20.02 -8.35 -25.20
N SER A 109 -19.20 -9.30 -25.66
CA SER A 109 -19.30 -9.96 -26.97
C SER A 109 -19.36 -8.98 -28.15
N THR A 110 -18.88 -7.74 -27.95
CA THR A 110 -18.94 -6.62 -28.90
C THR A 110 -17.77 -5.67 -28.65
N LYS A 111 -17.32 -4.93 -29.67
CA LYS A 111 -16.27 -3.92 -29.49
C LYS A 111 -16.82 -2.76 -28.64
N ARG A 112 -16.21 -2.52 -27.48
CA ARG A 112 -16.58 -1.44 -26.57
C ARG A 112 -15.37 -0.64 -26.12
N ASN A 113 -15.64 0.61 -25.75
CA ASN A 113 -14.62 1.48 -25.21
C ASN A 113 -14.39 1.16 -23.73
N ALA A 114 -13.27 0.51 -23.43
CA ALA A 114 -12.89 0.12 -22.08
C ALA A 114 -12.90 1.28 -21.08
N TRP A 115 -12.50 2.49 -21.48
CA TRP A 115 -12.52 3.68 -20.60
C TRP A 115 -13.92 3.97 -20.03
N LYS A 116 -14.97 3.72 -20.81
CA LYS A 116 -16.36 4.01 -20.42
C LYS A 116 -17.01 2.89 -19.60
N HIS A 117 -16.35 1.74 -19.49
CA HIS A 117 -16.96 0.53 -18.93
C HIS A 117 -16.19 -0.06 -17.75
N ILE A 118 -14.94 0.34 -17.55
CA ILE A 118 -14.11 -0.11 -16.45
C ILE A 118 -14.18 0.90 -15.31
N TRP A 119 -14.48 0.38 -14.12
CA TRP A 119 -14.30 1.07 -12.86
C TRP A 119 -13.00 0.59 -12.23
N ILE A 120 -12.27 1.51 -11.61
CA ILE A 120 -10.98 1.29 -10.99
C ILE A 120 -11.11 1.56 -9.49
N LEU A 121 -10.50 0.70 -8.69
CA LEU A 121 -10.28 0.90 -7.26
C LEU A 121 -8.79 0.76 -7.02
N LEU A 122 -8.13 1.88 -6.70
CA LEU A 122 -6.71 1.91 -6.40
C LEU A 122 -6.42 1.23 -5.05
N PRO A 123 -5.20 0.70 -4.84
CA PRO A 123 -4.78 0.18 -3.54
C PRO A 123 -4.92 1.24 -2.45
N GLY A 124 -5.47 0.87 -1.29
CA GLY A 124 -5.70 1.79 -0.16
C GLY A 124 -6.94 2.68 -0.28
N GLU A 125 -7.54 2.80 -1.47
CA GLU A 125 -8.77 3.55 -1.67
C GLU A 125 -10.03 2.73 -1.36
N THR A 126 -11.11 3.42 -1.00
CA THR A 126 -12.42 2.79 -0.72
C THR A 126 -13.45 3.02 -1.81
N ARG A 127 -13.21 4.01 -2.70
CA ARG A 127 -14.17 4.45 -3.70
C ARG A 127 -13.77 3.99 -5.10
N TRP A 128 -14.74 3.40 -5.80
CA TRP A 128 -14.62 3.10 -7.23
C TRP A 128 -14.71 4.38 -8.07
N GLN A 129 -13.77 4.54 -8.99
CA GLN A 129 -13.73 5.64 -9.97
C GLN A 129 -13.91 5.10 -11.39
N LEU A 130 -14.56 5.84 -12.27
CA LEU A 130 -14.70 5.43 -13.67
C LEU A 130 -13.37 5.68 -14.39
N ALA A 131 -12.86 4.72 -15.16
CA ALA A 131 -11.59 4.90 -15.87
C ALA A 131 -11.58 6.13 -16.79
N GLN A 132 -12.73 6.48 -17.39
CA GLN A 132 -12.87 7.68 -18.21
C GLN A 132 -12.59 8.98 -17.43
N SER A 133 -12.87 9.06 -16.13
CA SER A 133 -12.59 10.27 -15.34
C SER A 133 -11.13 10.39 -14.93
N MET A 134 -10.32 9.35 -15.13
CA MET A 134 -8.88 9.33 -14.83
C MET A 134 -8.03 9.55 -16.09
N ARG A 135 -8.69 9.84 -17.22
CA ARG A 135 -8.06 10.11 -18.50
C ARG A 135 -7.97 11.63 -18.67
N GLU A 136 -6.76 12.15 -18.55
CA GLU A 136 -6.41 13.54 -18.89
C GLU A 136 -6.25 13.73 -20.40
#